data_AF-A0A5C1AEW4-F1
#
_entry.id   AF-A0A5C1AEW4-F1
#
_cell.length_a   1.000
_cell.length_b   1.000
_cell.length_c   1.000
_cell.angle_alpha   90.00
_cell.angle_beta   90.00
_cell.angle_gamma   90.00
#
_symmetry.space_group_name_H-M   'P 1'
#
loop_
_entity.id
_entity.type
_entity.pdbx_description
1 polymer ?
#
loop_
_entity_poly.entity_id
_entity_poly.type
_entity_poly.pdbx_seq_one_letter_code
_entity_poly.pdbx_strand_id
1 'polypeptide(L)'
;MRLDLKTIAARMRTAETEQLMDRVTVFREEMEPAAVDLIEGELARRGVTDEQLVHHLRVRIERAVLRDDGTVVRCNFCERPAVVQARGWFRIFRFVPLYPRLFSYCVVHERKPKTPLGIPTEDAYE
;
A
#
# COMPACT_ATOMS: atom_id res chain seq x y z
N MET A 1 12.70 22.65 -4.26
CA MET A 1 13.08 21.39 -3.61
C MET A 1 13.74 20.51 -4.67
N ARG A 2 15.05 20.24 -4.61
CA ARG A 2 15.77 19.45 -5.62
C ARG A 2 15.55 17.97 -5.27
N LEU A 3 14.60 17.31 -5.92
CA LEU A 3 14.42 15.86 -5.83
C LEU A 3 15.69 15.21 -6.39
N ASP A 4 16.47 14.55 -5.52
CA ASP A 4 17.64 13.80 -5.97
C ASP A 4 17.19 12.55 -6.71
N LEU A 5 17.07 12.69 -8.04
CA LEU A 5 16.68 11.63 -8.96
C LEU A 5 17.53 10.37 -8.80
N LYS A 6 18.78 10.48 -8.34
CA LYS A 6 19.64 9.31 -8.08
C LYS A 6 19.15 8.50 -6.89
N THR A 7 18.77 9.17 -5.80
CA THR A 7 18.21 8.51 -4.61
C THR A 7 16.85 7.86 -4.91
N ILE A 8 16.03 8.51 -5.73
CA ILE A 8 14.73 7.97 -6.18
C ILE A 8 14.95 6.72 -7.03
N ALA A 9 15.83 6.79 -8.03
CA ALA A 9 16.16 5.65 -8.89
C ALA A 9 16.75 4.47 -8.09
N ALA A 10 17.59 4.73 -7.09
CA ALA A 10 18.15 3.70 -6.22
C ALA A 10 17.06 2.98 -5.41
N ARG A 11 16.10 3.73 -4.84
CA ARG A 11 14.95 3.17 -4.13
C ARG A 11 14.07 2.32 -5.04
N MET A 12 13.82 2.78 -6.27
CA MET A 12 13.04 2.01 -7.26
C MET A 12 13.72 0.69 -7.62
N ARG A 13 15.05 0.67 -7.79
CA ARG A 13 15.80 -0.57 -8.08
C ARG A 13 15.69 -1.60 -6.95
N THR A 14 15.65 -1.15 -5.69
CA THR A 14 15.51 -2.04 -4.53
C THR A 14 14.06 -2.42 -4.22
N ALA A 15 13.10 -1.68 -4.77
CA ALA A 15 11.68 -1.96 -4.55
C ALA A 15 11.26 -3.26 -5.23
N GLU A 16 10.37 -4.00 -4.58
CA GLU A 16 9.76 -5.19 -5.16
C GLU A 16 8.91 -4.82 -6.38
N THR A 17 8.93 -5.66 -7.41
CA THR A 17 8.18 -5.43 -8.66
C THR A 17 6.70 -5.20 -8.41
N GLU A 18 6.09 -6.00 -7.51
CA GLU A 18 4.70 -5.85 -7.09
C GLU A 18 4.38 -4.45 -6.55
N GLN A 19 5.28 -3.85 -5.76
CA GLN A 19 5.07 -2.52 -5.19
C GLN A 19 5.15 -1.44 -6.27
N LEU A 20 6.05 -1.61 -7.25
CA LEU A 20 6.14 -0.72 -8.39
C LEU A 20 4.89 -0.81 -9.27
N MET A 21 4.38 -2.02 -9.50
CA MET A 21 3.12 -2.24 -10.23
C MET A 21 1.95 -1.58 -9.50
N ASP A 22 1.80 -1.78 -8.19
CA ASP A 22 0.74 -1.13 -7.38
C ASP A 22 0.78 0.41 -7.53
N ARG A 23 1.97 1.01 -7.62
CA ARG A 23 2.13 2.47 -7.77
C ARG A 23 1.67 3.01 -9.13
N VAL A 24 2.03 2.34 -10.22
CA VAL A 24 1.67 2.79 -11.58
C VAL A 24 0.28 2.35 -12.03
N THR A 25 -0.33 1.38 -11.33
CA THR A 25 -1.70 0.94 -11.64
C THR A 25 -2.71 1.50 -10.65
N VAL A 26 -2.59 1.16 -9.36
CA VAL A 26 -3.60 1.48 -8.34
C VAL A 26 -3.48 2.93 -7.87
N PHE A 27 -2.25 3.43 -7.69
CA PHE A 27 -1.99 4.75 -7.10
C PHE A 27 -1.48 5.76 -8.12
N ARG A 28 -1.74 5.54 -9.42
CA ARG A 28 -1.20 6.37 -10.50
C ARG A 28 -1.56 7.84 -10.35
N GLU A 29 -2.81 8.13 -9.98
CA GLU A 29 -3.33 9.49 -9.84
C GLU A 29 -2.67 10.28 -8.70
N GLU A 30 -2.08 9.59 -7.72
CA GLU A 30 -1.35 10.22 -6.62
C GLU A 30 0.10 10.53 -6.94
N MET A 31 0.57 10.18 -8.15
CA MET A 31 1.97 10.29 -8.55
C MET A 31 2.22 11.43 -9.52
N GLU A 32 3.39 12.07 -9.39
CA GLU A 32 3.89 12.99 -10.40
C GLU A 32 4.13 12.23 -11.71
N PRO A 33 3.74 12.78 -12.88
CA PRO A 33 3.91 12.10 -14.17
C PRO A 33 5.34 11.64 -14.43
N ALA A 34 6.33 12.48 -14.11
CA ALA A 34 7.74 12.12 -14.25
C ALA A 34 8.17 10.92 -13.38
N ALA A 35 7.51 10.70 -12.23
CA ALA A 35 7.76 9.53 -11.40
C ALA A 35 7.11 8.26 -11.97
N VAL A 36 5.95 8.39 -12.63
CA VAL A 36 5.31 7.28 -13.34
C VAL A 36 6.22 6.79 -14.47
N ASP A 37 6.75 7.69 -15.29
CA ASP A 37 7.65 7.34 -16.39
C ASP A 37 8.90 6.58 -15.92
N LEU A 38 9.46 6.98 -14.78
CA LEU A 38 10.63 6.32 -14.19
C LEU A 38 10.30 4.90 -13.70
N ILE A 39 9.11 4.68 -13.14
CA ILE A 39 8.68 3.37 -12.68
C ILE A 39 8.32 2.47 -13.85
N GLU A 40 7.57 2.97 -14.84
CA GLU A 40 7.24 2.22 -16.06
C GLU A 40 8.52 1.79 -16.79
N GLY A 41 9.51 2.68 -16.90
CA GLY A 41 10.82 2.34 -17.46
C GLY A 41 11.57 1.26 -16.66
N GLU A 42 11.47 1.24 -15.33
CA GLU A 42 12.03 0.18 -14.49
C GLU A 42 11.27 -1.13 -14.63
N LEU A 43 9.94 -1.10 -14.71
CA LEU A 43 9.09 -2.26 -14.91
C LEU A 43 9.35 -2.90 -16.28
N ALA A 44 9.48 -2.09 -17.33
CA ALA A 44 9.87 -2.54 -18.67
C ALA A 44 11.25 -3.22 -18.65
N ARG A 45 12.24 -2.66 -17.93
CA ARG A 45 13.55 -3.32 -17.74
C ARG A 45 13.46 -4.67 -17.05
N ARG A 46 12.47 -4.87 -16.17
CA ARG A 46 12.20 -6.14 -15.48
C ARG A 46 11.36 -7.11 -16.32
N GLY A 47 10.99 -6.73 -17.54
CA GLY A 47 10.18 -7.54 -18.45
C GLY A 47 8.70 -7.57 -18.08
N VAL A 48 8.20 -6.58 -17.33
CA VAL A 48 6.77 -6.46 -17.03
C VAL A 48 6.05 -5.87 -18.25
N THR A 49 5.02 -6.56 -18.72
CA THR A 49 4.22 -6.14 -19.88
C THR A 49 2.96 -5.37 -19.48
N ASP A 50 2.38 -4.64 -20.42
CA ASP A 50 1.13 -3.92 -20.22
C ASP A 50 -0.02 -4.88 -19.85
N GLU A 51 -0.07 -6.08 -20.44
CA GLU A 51 -1.07 -7.10 -20.06
C GLU A 51 -0.92 -7.52 -18.59
N GLN A 52 0.31 -7.62 -18.09
CA GLN A 52 0.56 -7.92 -16.68
C GLN A 52 0.11 -6.77 -15.79
N LEU A 53 0.31 -5.51 -16.19
CA LEU A 53 -0.18 -4.35 -15.46
C LEU A 53 -1.71 -4.29 -15.41
N VAL A 54 -2.38 -4.54 -16.53
CA VAL A 54 -3.85 -4.58 -16.60
C VAL A 54 -4.41 -5.73 -15.76
N HIS A 55 -3.80 -6.92 -15.86
CA HIS A 55 -4.19 -8.06 -15.04
C HIS A 55 -4.00 -7.77 -13.55
N HIS A 56 -2.85 -7.18 -13.19
CA HIS A 56 -2.53 -6.81 -11.82
C HIS A 56 -3.53 -5.80 -11.26
N LEU A 57 -3.84 -4.75 -12.02
CA LEU A 57 -4.83 -3.75 -11.63
C LEU A 57 -6.19 -4.40 -11.35
N ARG A 58 -6.66 -5.26 -12.24
CA ARG A 58 -7.94 -5.95 -12.09
C ARG A 58 -7.97 -6.81 -10.83
N VAL A 59 -6.97 -7.66 -10.62
CA VAL A 59 -6.87 -8.52 -9.45
C VAL A 59 -6.78 -7.71 -8.15
N ARG A 60 -6.11 -6.56 -8.18
CA ARG A 60 -5.99 -5.68 -7.02
C ARG A 60 -7.30 -4.99 -6.68
N ILE A 61 -7.98 -4.38 -7.66
CA ILE A 61 -9.25 -3.68 -7.44
C ILE A 61 -10.33 -4.64 -6.91
N GLU A 62 -10.42 -5.85 -7.46
CA GLU A 62 -11.41 -6.86 -7.02
C GLU A 62 -11.29 -7.24 -5.53
N ARG A 63 -10.10 -7.08 -4.94
CA ARG A 63 -9.83 -7.43 -3.54
C ARG A 63 -9.59 -6.21 -2.65
N ALA A 64 -9.46 -5.03 -3.24
CA ALA A 64 -9.11 -3.83 -2.52
C ALA A 64 -10.32 -3.28 -1.78
N VAL A 65 -10.07 -2.73 -0.59
CA VAL A 65 -11.05 -1.90 0.08
C VAL A 65 -11.07 -0.54 -0.61
N LEU A 66 -12.23 -0.21 -1.18
CA LEU A 66 -12.47 1.09 -1.81
C LEU A 66 -13.04 2.07 -0.78
N ARG A 67 -12.71 3.35 -0.95
CA ARG A 67 -13.40 4.45 -0.29
C ARG A 67 -14.66 4.83 -1.08
N ASP A 68 -15.49 5.66 -0.48
CA ASP A 68 -16.73 6.18 -1.10
C ASP A 68 -16.47 6.98 -2.38
N ASP A 69 -15.25 7.52 -2.54
CA ASP A 69 -14.80 8.22 -3.76
C ASP A 69 -14.26 7.26 -4.84
N GLY A 70 -14.28 5.95 -4.61
CA GLY A 70 -13.75 4.93 -5.53
C GLY A 70 -12.24 4.73 -5.45
N THR A 71 -11.53 5.48 -4.60
CA THR A 71 -10.07 5.32 -4.43
C THR A 71 -9.73 4.10 -3.56
N VAL A 72 -8.59 3.48 -3.85
CA VAL A 72 -8.14 2.33 -3.08
C VAL A 72 -7.52 2.77 -1.75
N VAL A 73 -7.98 2.17 -0.66
CA VAL A 73 -7.42 2.41 0.67
C VAL A 73 -6.02 1.78 0.76
N ARG A 74 -5.05 2.55 1.26
CA ARG A 74 -3.70 2.04 1.55
C ARG A 74 -3.63 1.29 2.88
N CYS A 75 -2.71 0.35 2.97
CA CYS A 75 -2.36 -0.24 4.26
C CYS A 75 -1.75 0.83 5.18
N ASN A 76 -2.08 0.79 6.47
CA ASN A 76 -1.50 1.71 7.44
C ASN A 76 -0.01 1.45 7.73
N PHE A 77 0.54 0.31 7.28
CA PHE A 77 1.89 -0.16 7.61
C PHE A 77 2.84 -0.21 6.41
N CYS A 78 2.30 -0.17 5.20
CA CYS A 78 3.08 -0.14 3.96
C CYS A 78 2.29 0.51 2.83
N GLU A 79 2.93 0.69 1.68
CA GLU A 79 2.33 1.37 0.52
C GLU A 79 1.44 0.45 -0.33
N ARG A 80 1.14 -0.77 0.12
CA ARG A 80 0.30 -1.72 -0.62
C ARG A 80 -1.19 -1.44 -0.44
N PRO A 81 -2.04 -1.79 -1.41
CA PRO A 81 -3.49 -1.68 -1.27
C PRO A 81 -4.00 -2.55 -0.11
N ALA A 82 -4.91 -2.00 0.67
CA ALA A 82 -5.56 -2.70 1.75
C ALA A 82 -6.67 -3.61 1.21
N VAL A 83 -6.79 -4.80 1.79
CA VAL A 83 -7.79 -5.81 1.45
C VAL A 83 -8.79 -6.04 2.58
N VAL A 84 -8.45 -5.64 3.81
CA VAL A 84 -9.31 -5.76 4.98
C VAL A 84 -9.20 -4.51 5.85
N GLN A 85 -10.33 -4.13 6.46
CA GLN A 85 -10.38 -3.14 7.53
C GLN A 85 -10.75 -3.84 8.84
N ALA A 86 -10.02 -3.53 9.90
CA ALA A 86 -10.36 -4.01 11.24
C ALA A 86 -10.34 -2.85 12.23
N ARG A 87 -11.20 -2.95 13.24
CA ARG A 87 -11.24 -2.00 14.35
C ARG A 87 -10.13 -2.35 15.34
N GLY A 88 -9.39 -1.35 15.79
CA GLY A 88 -8.38 -1.50 16.82
C GLY A 88 -8.35 -0.31 17.75
N TRP A 89 -7.71 -0.46 18.90
CA TRP A 89 -7.59 0.63 19.87
C TRP A 89 -6.31 1.42 19.66
N PHE A 90 -6.43 2.74 19.59
CA PHE A 90 -5.26 3.60 19.73
C PHE A 90 -4.93 3.73 21.21
N ARG A 91 -3.74 3.23 21.63
CA ARG A 91 -3.28 3.25 23.02
C ARG A 91 -2.12 4.23 23.20
N ILE A 92 -2.19 5.18 24.13
CA ILE A 92 -1.02 5.99 24.53
C ILE A 92 -0.18 5.19 25.54
N PHE A 93 1.16 5.31 25.43
CA PHE A 93 2.14 4.59 26.25
C PHE A 93 1.93 3.08 26.34
N ARG A 94 1.36 2.43 25.31
CA ARG A 94 1.08 0.97 25.27
C ARG A 94 0.02 0.49 26.29
N PHE A 95 -0.47 1.34 27.20
CA PHE A 95 -1.35 0.94 28.31
C PHE A 95 -2.77 1.52 28.26
N VAL A 96 -2.97 2.76 27.81
CA VAL A 96 -4.28 3.43 27.94
C VAL A 96 -5.02 3.47 26.59
N PRO A 97 -6.08 2.66 26.37
CA PRO A 97 -6.91 2.75 25.17
C PRO A 97 -7.71 4.05 25.19
N LEU A 98 -7.44 4.93 24.22
CA LEU A 98 -8.08 6.25 24.17
C LEU A 98 -9.35 6.24 23.32
N TYR A 99 -9.26 5.67 22.12
CA TYR A 99 -10.39 5.61 21.22
C TYR A 99 -10.24 4.46 20.20
N PRO A 100 -11.36 3.85 19.79
CA PRO A 100 -11.35 2.87 18.72
C PRO A 100 -11.10 3.58 17.37
N ARG A 101 -10.27 2.97 16.53
CA ARG A 101 -9.91 3.48 15.20
C ARG A 101 -9.95 2.33 14.18
N LEU A 102 -10.39 2.62 12.96
CA LEU A 102 -10.30 1.70 11.84
C LEU A 102 -8.87 1.67 11.30
N PHE A 103 -8.34 0.46 11.10
CA PHE A 103 -7.04 0.20 10.52
C PHE A 103 -7.21 -0.65 9.26
N SER A 104 -6.46 -0.30 8.22
CA SER A 104 -6.50 -0.97 6.92
C SER A 104 -5.25 -1.81 6.72
N TYR A 105 -5.42 -3.07 6.35
CA TYR A 105 -4.32 -4.04 6.21
C TYR A 105 -4.27 -4.60 4.78
N CYS A 106 -3.07 -4.76 4.24
CA CYS A 106 -2.84 -5.51 3.01
C CYS A 106 -2.71 -7.02 3.31
N VAL A 107 -2.69 -7.85 2.26
CA VAL A 107 -2.56 -9.32 2.34
C VAL A 107 -1.35 -9.78 3.18
N VAL A 108 -0.28 -8.97 3.23
CA VAL A 108 0.91 -9.31 4.04
C VAL A 108 0.68 -9.01 5.53
N HIS A 109 -0.02 -7.92 5.82
CA HIS A 109 -0.21 -7.43 7.19
C HIS A 109 -1.49 -7.95 7.86
N GLU A 110 -2.45 -8.50 7.11
CA GLU A 110 -3.67 -9.10 7.67
C GLU A 110 -3.37 -10.31 8.57
N ARG A 111 -2.31 -11.08 8.26
CA ARG A 111 -1.98 -12.33 8.97
C ARG A 111 -1.43 -12.12 10.39
N LYS A 112 -0.96 -10.90 10.68
CA LYS A 112 -0.48 -10.47 12.00
C LYS A 112 -0.93 -9.02 12.20
N PRO A 113 -2.23 -8.79 12.40
CA PRO A 113 -2.75 -7.45 12.50
C PRO A 113 -2.16 -6.83 13.77
N LYS A 114 -1.41 -5.76 13.58
CA LYS A 114 -0.82 -4.96 14.64
C LYS A 114 -1.39 -3.56 14.53
N THR A 115 -1.48 -2.86 15.63
CA THR A 115 -1.63 -1.41 15.63
C THR A 115 -0.30 -0.76 15.21
N PRO A 116 -0.27 0.53 14.81
CA PRO A 116 0.96 1.27 14.47
C PRO A 116 2.04 1.23 15.55
N LEU A 117 1.68 0.86 16.78
CA LEU A 117 2.57 0.68 17.93
C LEU A 117 3.11 -0.75 18.06
N GLY A 118 2.88 -1.61 17.07
CA GLY A 118 3.37 -2.99 17.03
C GLY A 118 2.63 -3.95 17.98
N ILE A 119 1.48 -3.57 18.51
CA ILE A 119 0.67 -4.36 19.45
C ILE A 119 -0.35 -5.17 18.64
N PRO A 120 -0.51 -6.49 18.86
CA PRO A 120 -1.57 -7.27 18.22
C PRO A 120 -2.94 -6.64 18.41
N THR A 121 -3.80 -6.62 17.39
CA THR A 121 -5.21 -6.27 17.59
C THR A 121 -5.88 -7.44 18.31
N GLU A 122 -6.19 -7.28 19.60
CA GLU A 122 -6.76 -8.35 20.43
C GLU A 122 -8.23 -8.68 20.10
N ASP A 123 -8.88 -7.99 19.16
CA ASP A 123 -10.31 -8.12 18.92
C ASP A 123 -10.63 -8.57 17.48
N ALA A 124 -10.14 -9.77 17.11
CA ALA A 124 -10.67 -10.55 15.99
C ALA A 124 -11.64 -11.65 16.46
N TYR A 125 -12.38 -11.38 17.54
CA TYR A 125 -13.49 -12.21 18.03
C TYR A 125 -14.74 -11.34 18.13
N GLU A 126 -15.46 -11.23 17.02
CA GLU A 126 -16.86 -11.66 16.84
C GLU A 126 -17.31 -11.37 15.40
#